data_AF-A0A9D8S2W2-F1
#
_entry.id   AF-A0A9D8S2W2-F1
#
_cell.length_a   1.000
_cell.length_b   1.000
_cell.length_c   1.000
_cell.angle_alpha   90.00
_cell.angle_beta   90.00
_cell.angle_gamma   90.00
#
_symmetry.space_group_name_H-M   'P 1'
#
loop_
_entity.id
_entity.type
_entity.pdbx_description
1 polymer ?
#
loop_
_entity_poly.entity_id
_entity_poly.type
_entity_poly.pdbx_seq_one_letter_code
_entity_poly.pdbx_strand_id
1 'polypeptide(L)'
;MNKIDTIINNLLANYGKYGVTRTELELIIDDGIQNYDLSLEAIYSGLRMSLASAFGEHEYFTLDDVMAITGESREELMQRIEQYRQELIEAGENPDDYFKPVEPRRAAVYYFPNGLR
;
A
#
# COMPACT_ATOMS: atom_id res chain seq x y z
N MET A 1 -9.25 2.05 -19.03
CA MET A 1 -8.96 3.10 -18.03
C MET A 1 -7.46 3.09 -17.80
N ASN A 2 -6.78 4.24 -17.84
CA ASN A 2 -5.33 4.27 -17.63
C ASN A 2 -5.01 4.05 -16.13
N LYS A 3 -3.74 3.76 -15.80
CA LYS A 3 -3.33 3.44 -14.42
C LYS A 3 -3.50 4.63 -13.47
N ILE A 4 -3.26 5.84 -13.95
CA ILE A 4 -3.38 7.09 -13.19
C ILE A 4 -4.84 7.37 -12.81
N ASP A 5 -5.78 7.24 -13.74
CA ASP A 5 -7.22 7.38 -13.50
C ASP A 5 -7.71 6.41 -12.43
N THR A 6 -7.18 5.19 -12.44
CA THR A 6 -7.51 4.18 -11.44
C THR A 6 -7.04 4.60 -10.06
N ILE A 7 -5.79 5.08 -9.94
CA ILE A 7 -5.22 5.62 -8.70
C ILE A 7 -6.06 6.80 -8.19
N ILE A 8 -6.34 7.78 -9.04
CA ILE A 8 -7.13 8.96 -8.67
C ILE A 8 -8.53 8.55 -8.20
N ASN A 9 -9.21 7.67 -8.94
CA ASN A 9 -10.56 7.23 -8.56
C ASN A 9 -10.57 6.51 -7.22
N ASN A 10 -9.55 5.68 -6.93
CA ASN A 10 -9.42 5.01 -5.63
C ASN A 10 -9.19 6.03 -4.50
N LEU A 11 -8.31 7.01 -4.70
CA LEU A 11 -8.06 8.07 -3.71
C LEU A 11 -9.31 8.91 -3.47
N LEU A 12 -10.05 9.29 -4.52
CA LEU A 12 -11.29 10.05 -4.39
C LEU A 12 -12.41 9.25 -3.72
N ALA A 13 -12.48 7.94 -3.97
CA ALA A 13 -13.46 7.07 -3.31
C ALA A 13 -13.26 7.06 -1.77
N ASN A 14 -12.01 7.09 -1.31
CA ASN A 14 -11.69 7.06 0.12
C ASN A 14 -11.67 8.46 0.76
N TYR A 15 -11.14 9.47 0.05
CA TYR A 15 -10.81 10.78 0.61
C TYR A 15 -11.60 11.95 0.02
N GLY A 16 -12.36 11.75 -1.06
CA GLY A 16 -13.14 12.82 -1.68
C GLY A 16 -14.18 13.44 -0.73
N LYS A 17 -14.67 12.66 0.25
CA LYS A 17 -15.55 13.14 1.33
C LYS A 17 -14.93 14.25 2.21
N TYR A 18 -13.60 14.37 2.20
CA TYR A 18 -12.84 15.40 2.92
C TYR A 18 -12.53 16.64 2.07
N GLY A 19 -13.06 16.71 0.85
CA GLY A 19 -12.82 17.83 -0.06
C GLY A 19 -11.60 17.65 -0.97
N VAL A 20 -10.91 16.51 -0.93
CA VAL A 20 -9.84 16.17 -1.87
C VAL A 20 -10.40 16.15 -3.29
N THR A 21 -9.79 16.92 -4.20
CA THR A 21 -10.24 17.03 -5.58
C THR A 21 -9.36 16.25 -6.54
N ARG A 22 -9.93 15.88 -7.70
CA ARG A 22 -9.19 15.26 -8.80
C ARG A 22 -8.02 16.12 -9.26
N THR A 23 -8.24 17.42 -9.41
CA THR A 23 -7.22 18.36 -9.91
C THR A 23 -6.01 18.43 -8.99
N GLU A 24 -6.22 18.44 -7.67
CA GLU A 24 -5.10 18.41 -6.71
C GLU A 24 -4.31 17.10 -6.80
N LEU A 25 -5.00 15.96 -6.93
CA LEU A 25 -4.35 14.67 -7.07
C LEU A 25 -3.56 14.55 -8.39
N GLU A 26 -4.12 15.03 -9.50
CA GLU A 26 -3.45 15.05 -10.81
C GLU A 26 -2.15 15.87 -10.73
N LEU A 27 -2.20 17.06 -10.12
CA LEU A 27 -1.02 17.91 -9.95
C LEU A 27 0.07 17.24 -9.12
N ILE A 28 -0.28 16.59 -8.00
CA ILE A 28 0.71 15.93 -7.13
C ILE A 28 1.31 14.69 -7.81
N ILE A 29 0.49 13.92 -8.53
CA ILE A 29 0.97 12.74 -9.27
C ILE A 29 1.93 13.17 -10.38
N ASP A 30 1.56 14.19 -11.16
CA ASP A 30 2.40 14.70 -12.24
C ASP A 30 3.72 15.26 -11.71
N ASP A 31 3.68 16.00 -10.59
CA ASP A 31 4.87 16.53 -9.91
C ASP A 31 5.80 15.42 -9.42
N GLY A 32 5.25 14.39 -8.77
CA GLY A 32 6.00 13.21 -8.32
C GLY A 32 6.72 12.47 -9.45
N ILE A 33 6.08 12.34 -10.61
CA ILE A 33 6.66 11.69 -11.79
C ILE A 33 7.73 12.57 -12.41
N GLN A 34 7.44 13.86 -12.64
CA GLN A 34 8.29 14.74 -13.44
C GLN A 34 9.49 15.29 -12.67
N ASN A 35 9.32 15.59 -11.37
CA ASN A 35 10.32 16.30 -10.59
C ASN A 35 11.08 15.41 -9.59
N TYR A 36 10.53 14.24 -9.26
CA TYR A 36 11.11 13.36 -8.23
C TYR A 36 11.39 11.93 -8.70
N ASP A 37 11.11 11.61 -9.98
CA ASP A 37 11.33 10.27 -10.58
C ASP A 37 10.71 9.13 -9.75
N LEU A 38 9.59 9.42 -9.08
CA LEU A 38 8.92 8.44 -8.24
C LEU A 38 8.10 7.47 -9.10
N SER A 39 8.09 6.20 -8.70
CA SER A 39 7.17 5.23 -9.30
C SER A 39 5.72 5.57 -8.95
N LEU A 40 4.78 5.17 -9.81
CA LEU A 40 3.35 5.34 -9.54
C LEU A 40 2.93 4.63 -8.25
N GLU A 41 3.55 3.48 -7.94
CA GLU A 41 3.35 2.73 -6.71
C GLU A 41 3.80 3.53 -5.47
N ALA A 42 4.96 4.17 -5.53
CA ALA A 42 5.47 5.02 -4.44
C ALA A 42 4.57 6.26 -4.24
N ILE A 43 4.16 6.91 -5.33
CA ILE A 43 3.25 8.07 -5.30
C ILE A 43 1.90 7.67 -4.69
N TYR A 44 1.31 6.57 -5.15
CA TYR A 44 0.01 6.11 -4.65
C TYR A 44 0.06 5.77 -3.16
N SER A 45 1.08 5.02 -2.74
CA SER A 45 1.25 4.62 -1.34
C SER A 45 1.56 5.81 -0.44
N GLY A 46 2.39 6.76 -0.91
CA GLY A 46 2.70 8.00 -0.20
C GLY A 46 1.51 8.93 -0.04
N LEU A 47 0.66 9.06 -1.07
CA LEU A 47 -0.60 9.81 -1.02
C LEU A 47 -1.58 9.18 -0.02
N ARG A 48 -1.77 7.87 -0.10
CA ARG A 48 -2.57 7.10 0.87
C ARG A 48 -2.12 7.34 2.31
N MET A 49 -0.82 7.22 2.57
CA MET A 49 -0.23 7.46 3.89
C MET A 49 -0.45 8.90 4.36
N SER A 50 -0.21 9.88 3.49
CA SER A 50 -0.30 11.31 3.83
C SER A 50 -1.75 11.74 4.08
N LEU A 51 -2.70 11.29 3.26
CA LEU A 51 -4.12 11.58 3.42
C LEU A 51 -4.71 10.87 4.63
N ALA A 52 -4.36 9.60 4.86
CA ALA A 52 -4.78 8.86 6.06
C ALA A 52 -4.36 9.59 7.33
N SER A 53 -3.08 9.99 7.40
CA SER A 53 -2.54 10.77 8.52
C SER A 53 -3.25 12.11 8.69
N ALA A 54 -3.45 12.87 7.60
CA ALA A 54 -4.08 14.18 7.64
C ALA A 54 -5.54 14.15 8.14
N PHE A 55 -6.28 13.07 7.85
CA PHE A 55 -7.70 12.94 8.19
C PHE A 55 -7.98 11.97 9.35
N GLY A 56 -6.94 11.40 9.96
CA GLY A 56 -7.09 10.45 11.07
C GLY A 56 -7.73 9.12 10.66
N GLU A 57 -7.56 8.71 9.40
CA GLU A 57 -8.03 7.43 8.89
C GLU A 57 -6.98 6.33 9.11
N HIS A 58 -7.44 5.11 9.35
CA HIS A 58 -6.56 3.94 9.43
C HIS A 58 -6.47 3.25 8.07
N GLU A 59 -5.24 2.99 7.63
CA GLU A 59 -4.98 2.24 6.40
C GLU A 59 -4.01 1.08 6.63
N TYR A 60 -4.18 0.03 5.83
CA TYR A 60 -3.24 -1.07 5.74
C TYR A 60 -2.39 -0.94 4.49
N PHE A 61 -1.09 -1.21 4.65
CA PHE A 61 -0.12 -1.24 3.58
C PHE A 61 0.44 -2.65 3.44
N THR A 62 0.54 -3.11 2.20
CA THR A 62 1.21 -4.36 1.87
C THR A 62 2.73 -4.17 1.97
N LEU A 63 3.48 -5.28 2.00
CA LEU A 63 4.95 -5.19 1.95
C LEU A 63 5.42 -4.46 0.68
N ASP A 64 4.79 -4.72 -0.46
CA ASP A 64 5.14 -4.07 -1.73
C ASP A 64 4.93 -2.55 -1.68
N ASP A 65 3.87 -2.09 -1.00
CA ASP A 65 3.63 -0.65 -0.79
C ASP A 65 4.76 -0.02 0.04
N VAL A 66 5.17 -0.71 1.12
CA VAL A 66 6.26 -0.22 1.99
C VAL A 66 7.59 -0.24 1.24
N MET A 67 7.89 -1.31 0.51
CA MET A 67 9.08 -1.40 -0.35
C MET A 67 9.14 -0.27 -1.37
N ALA A 68 8.00 0.07 -1.99
CA ALA A 68 7.94 1.15 -2.97
C ALA A 68 8.27 2.52 -2.36
N ILE A 69 7.93 2.75 -1.08
CA ILE A 69 8.21 4.01 -0.39
C ILE A 69 9.62 4.04 0.19
N THR A 70 10.09 2.94 0.79
CA THR A 70 11.35 2.92 1.55
C THR A 70 12.57 2.50 0.72
N GLY A 71 12.35 1.81 -0.40
CA GLY A 71 13.40 1.22 -1.22
C GLY A 71 14.05 -0.02 -0.61
N GLU A 72 13.53 -0.52 0.52
CA GLU A 72 14.04 -1.71 1.18
C GLU A 72 13.67 -2.99 0.44
N SER A 73 14.50 -4.02 0.60
CA SER A 73 14.16 -5.37 0.16
C SER A 73 13.08 -5.99 1.04
N ARG A 74 12.42 -7.02 0.51
CA ARG A 74 11.41 -7.79 1.24
C ARG A 74 12.03 -8.44 2.48
N GLU A 75 13.26 -8.94 2.36
CA GLU A 75 14.00 -9.58 3.43
C GLU A 75 14.30 -8.62 4.59
N GLU A 76 14.79 -7.41 4.29
CA GLU A 76 15.04 -6.36 5.29
C GLU A 76 13.76 -5.96 6.02
N LEU A 77 12.67 -5.75 5.28
CA LEU A 77 11.37 -5.43 5.87
C LEU A 77 10.85 -6.53 6.77
N MET A 78 10.97 -7.80 6.36
CA MET A 78 10.54 -8.92 7.17
C MET A 78 11.36 -9.04 8.46
N GLN A 79 12.68 -8.82 8.41
CA GLN A 79 13.53 -8.80 9.61
C GLN A 79 13.12 -7.69 10.57
N ARG A 80 12.86 -6.48 10.04
CA ARG A 80 12.42 -5.35 10.85
C ARG A 80 11.03 -5.58 11.46
N ILE A 81 10.10 -6.17 10.72
CA ILE A 81 8.79 -6.56 11.26
C ILE A 81 8.97 -7.53 12.42
N GLU A 82 9.80 -8.57 12.27
CA GLU A 82 10.02 -9.54 13.35
C GLU A 82 10.62 -8.87 14.60
N GLN A 83 11.58 -7.97 14.42
CA GLN A 83 12.12 -7.18 15.52
C GLN A 83 11.02 -6.39 16.25
N TYR A 84 10.19 -5.65 15.52
CA TYR A 84 9.09 -4.88 16.13
C TYR A 84 8.04 -5.77 16.79
N ARG A 85 7.78 -6.97 16.26
CA ARG A 85 6.88 -7.92 16.91
C ARG A 85 7.41 -8.33 18.30
N GLN A 86 8.72 -8.56 18.44
CA GLN A 86 9.32 -8.89 19.74
C GLN A 86 9.25 -7.69 20.71
N GLU A 87 9.59 -6.49 20.25
CA GLU A 87 9.51 -5.26 21.06
C GLU A 87 8.09 -5.00 21.59
N LEU A 88 7.07 -5.21 20.74
CA LEU A 88 5.66 -5.08 21.14
C LEU A 88 5.26 -6.13 22.20
N ILE A 89 5.70 -7.38 22.06
CA ILE A 89 5.44 -8.44 23.05
C ILE A 89 6.10 -8.08 24.39
N GLU A 90 7.34 -7.59 24.37
CA GLU A 90 8.06 -7.15 25.57
C GLU A 90 7.37 -5.97 26.26
N ALA A 91 6.76 -5.07 25.49
CA ALA A 91 5.93 -3.97 25.99
C ALA A 91 4.54 -4.41 26.49
N GLY A 92 4.16 -5.67 26.31
CA GLY A 92 2.84 -6.21 26.68
C GLY A 92 1.73 -5.88 25.67
N GLU A 93 2.08 -5.48 24.45
CA GLU A 93 1.16 -5.23 23.34
C GLU A 93 1.00 -6.48 22.46
N ASN A 94 -0.10 -6.51 21.68
CA ASN A 94 -0.33 -7.57 20.70
C ASN A 94 0.19 -7.13 19.31
N PRO A 95 1.24 -7.76 18.76
CA PRO A 95 1.78 -7.35 17.47
C PRO A 95 0.82 -7.52 16.29
N ASP A 96 -0.19 -8.38 16.41
CA ASP A 96 -1.20 -8.57 15.38
C ASP A 96 -2.12 -7.36 15.23
N ASP A 97 -2.11 -6.40 16.16
CA ASP A 97 -2.83 -5.14 16.00
C ASP A 97 -2.19 -4.25 14.93
N TYR A 98 -0.88 -4.39 14.72
CA TYR A 98 -0.08 -3.60 13.78
C TYR A 98 0.28 -4.37 12.51
N PHE A 99 0.66 -5.65 12.64
CA PHE A 99 1.11 -6.49 11.54
C PHE A 99 0.08 -7.60 11.28
N LYS A 100 -0.85 -7.34 10.37
CA LYS A 100 -1.92 -8.28 10.04
C LYS A 100 -1.39 -9.42 9.17
N PRO A 101 -1.48 -10.69 9.60
CA PRO A 101 -1.13 -11.82 8.74
C PRO A 101 -2.13 -11.89 7.59
N VAL A 102 -1.62 -12.02 6.37
CA VAL A 102 -2.45 -12.28 5.19
C VAL A 102 -2.36 -13.76 4.90
N GLU A 103 -3.48 -14.48 4.95
CA GLU A 103 -3.50 -15.86 4.49
C GLU A 103 -3.07 -15.92 3.02
N PRO A 104 -2.08 -16.76 2.66
CA PRO A 104 -1.69 -16.90 1.27
C PRO A 104 -2.91 -17.36 0.48
N ARG A 105 -3.28 -16.58 -0.54
CA ARG A 105 -4.40 -16.89 -1.43
C ARG A 105 -4.18 -18.31 -1.96
N ARG A 106 -5.04 -19.26 -1.57
CA ARG A 106 -4.94 -20.64 -2.05
C ARG A 106 -4.91 -20.61 -3.56
N ALA A 107 -3.80 -21.06 -4.16
CA ALA A 107 -3.71 -21.18 -5.60
C ALA A 107 -4.85 -22.09 -6.06
N ALA A 108 -5.72 -21.60 -6.92
CA ALA A 108 -6.71 -22.44 -7.57
C ALA A 108 -5.93 -23.41 -8.47
N VAL A 109 -5.75 -24.64 -7.99
CA VAL A 109 -5.17 -25.72 -8.78
C VAL A 109 -6.25 -26.17 -9.76
N TYR A 110 -6.20 -25.66 -10.98
CA TYR A 110 -7.08 -26.11 -12.05
C TYR A 110 -6.52 -27.40 -12.65
N TYR A 111 -7.24 -28.50 -12.44
CA TYR A 111 -6.93 -29.77 -13.07
C TYR A 111 -7.74 -29.90 -14.37
N PHE A 112 -7.04 -29.93 -15.52
CA PHE A 112 -7.65 -30.13 -16.83
C PHE A 112 -7.34 -31.56 -17.32
N PRO A 113 -8.23 -32.55 -17.11
CA PRO A 113 -7.97 -33.94 -17.47
C PRO A 113 -7.73 -34.17 -18.96
N ASN A 114 -8.21 -33.24 -19.82
CA ASN A 114 -8.09 -33.34 -21.27
C ASN A 114 -7.23 -32.21 -21.88
N GLY A 115 -6.43 -31.52 -21.06
CA GLY A 115 -5.68 -30.34 -21.48
C GLY A 115 -6.54 -29.09 -21.68
N LEU A 116 -5.88 -27.96 -21.92
CA LEU A 116 -6.53 -26.73 -22.39
C LEU A 116 -6.79 -26.90 -23.88
N ARG A 117 -8.06 -26.82 -24.30
CA ARG A 117 -8.46 -26.86 -25.71
C ARG A 117 -8.23 -25.51 -26.38
#